data_AF-A0A812V4D0-F1
#
_entry.id   AF-A0A812V4D0-F1
#
_cell.length_a   1.000
_cell.length_b   1.000
_cell.length_c   1.000
_cell.angle_alpha   90.00
_cell.angle_beta   90.00
_cell.angle_gamma   90.00
#
_symmetry.space_group_name_H-M   'P 1'
#
loop_
_entity.id
_entity.type
_entity.pdbx_description
1 polymer ?
#
loop_
_entity_poly.entity_id
_entity_poly.type
_entity_poly.pdbx_seq_one_letter_code
_entity_poly.pdbx_strand_id
1 'polypeptide(L)'
;MCELIAEIEASEKIRVVMAGIGISSRTMGTAHATSDYDIKCIFVQPRSSYFGLKSSATTFKHHFAAAVGGLDVEISGWEARHALQLLSEDNPTVLGLLLSPVIYVGEEWRNRLREVAEKTSNRQRLMHHWYNHARRNYQSYILNNDTPLRK
;
A
#
# COMPACT_ATOMS: atom_id res chain seq x y z
N MET A 1 -4.44 13.26 -6.44
CA MET A 1 -3.63 12.03 -6.28
C MET A 1 -2.55 11.91 -7.35
N CYS A 2 -2.91 11.88 -8.64
CA CYS A 2 -1.90 11.72 -9.70
C CYS A 2 -0.80 12.78 -9.67
N GLU A 3 -1.10 14.03 -9.30
CA GLU A 3 -0.11 15.09 -9.13
C GLU A 3 0.90 14.80 -8.01
N LEU A 4 0.44 14.36 -6.84
CA LEU A 4 1.32 13.97 -5.72
C LEU A 4 2.20 12.76 -6.09
N ILE A 5 1.65 11.81 -6.85
CA ILE A 5 2.42 10.66 -7.35
C ILE A 5 3.51 11.13 -8.33
N ALA A 6 3.19 12.06 -9.24
CA ALA A 6 4.16 12.62 -10.17
C ALA A 6 5.26 13.41 -9.46
N GLU A 7 4.94 14.13 -8.37
CA GLU A 7 5.91 14.80 -7.50
C GLU A 7 6.89 13.80 -6.85
N ILE A 8 6.38 12.66 -6.38
CA ILE A 8 7.21 11.57 -5.84
C ILE A 8 8.10 10.97 -6.94
N GLU A 9 7.54 10.67 -8.12
CA GLU A 9 8.32 10.13 -9.23
C GLU A 9 9.50 11.04 -9.60
N ALA A 10 9.26 12.36 -9.64
CA ALA A 10 10.28 13.34 -9.94
C ALA A 10 11.34 13.46 -8.83
N SER A 11 10.93 13.53 -7.56
CA SER A 11 11.84 13.71 -6.43
C SER A 11 12.69 12.47 -6.15
N GLU A 12 12.07 11.28 -6.16
CA GLU A 12 12.75 10.00 -5.92
C GLU A 12 13.47 9.46 -7.17
N LYS A 13 13.21 10.06 -8.35
CA LYS A 13 13.72 9.60 -9.66
C LYS A 13 13.35 8.14 -9.94
N ILE A 14 12.11 7.78 -9.62
CA ILE A 14 11.53 6.45 -9.84
C ILE A 14 10.38 6.55 -10.82
N ARG A 15 9.84 5.39 -11.21
CA ARG A 15 8.57 5.31 -11.92
C ARG A 15 7.58 4.48 -11.14
N VAL A 16 6.44 5.04 -10.79
CA VAL A 16 5.31 4.34 -10.19
C VAL A 16 4.57 3.59 -11.30
N VAL A 17 4.55 2.26 -11.20
CA VAL A 17 3.90 1.38 -12.18
C VAL A 17 2.50 0.97 -11.75
N MET A 18 2.19 1.10 -10.46
CA MET A 18 0.88 0.85 -9.89
C MET A 18 0.66 1.71 -8.64
N ALA A 19 -0.53 2.27 -8.48
CA ALA A 19 -0.91 2.99 -7.27
C ALA A 19 -2.41 2.88 -7.00
N GLY A 20 -2.79 2.76 -5.73
CA GLY A 20 -4.19 2.64 -5.31
C GLY A 20 -4.36 2.90 -3.81
N ILE A 21 -5.60 2.90 -3.34
CA ILE A 21 -5.87 3.02 -1.90
C ILE A 21 -5.52 1.69 -1.22
N GLY A 22 -4.72 1.74 -0.15
CA GLY A 22 -4.40 0.58 0.69
C GLY A 22 -5.47 0.27 1.74
N ILE A 23 -5.24 -0.79 2.53
CA ILE A 23 -6.10 -1.11 3.67
C ILE A 23 -6.02 0.02 4.70
N SER A 24 -7.13 0.74 4.84
CA SER A 24 -7.25 1.93 5.68
C SER A 24 -8.66 2.04 6.25
N SER A 25 -8.86 2.97 7.19
CA SER A 25 -10.21 3.25 7.71
C SER A 25 -11.21 3.58 6.59
N ARG A 26 -10.73 4.21 5.50
CA ARG A 26 -11.50 4.55 4.30
C ARG A 26 -11.93 3.35 3.47
N THR A 27 -11.16 2.26 3.46
CA THR A 27 -11.58 1.01 2.78
C THR A 27 -12.35 0.07 3.69
N MET A 28 -12.17 0.20 5.00
CA MET A 28 -12.77 -0.67 6.01
C MET A 28 -14.10 -0.14 6.58
N GLY A 29 -14.55 1.06 6.17
CA GLY A 29 -15.79 1.66 6.64
C GLY A 29 -15.72 2.27 8.04
N THR A 30 -14.51 2.47 8.58
CA THR A 30 -14.26 3.08 9.90
C THR A 30 -13.73 4.52 9.80
N ALA A 31 -13.78 5.10 8.60
CA ALA A 31 -13.31 6.46 8.35
C ALA A 31 -14.17 7.50 9.08
N HIS A 32 -13.49 8.52 9.57
CA HIS A 32 -14.07 9.71 10.19
C HIS A 32 -13.59 10.96 9.43
N ALA A 33 -14.14 12.12 9.79
CA ALA A 33 -13.94 13.36 9.03
C ALA A 33 -12.46 13.71 8.79
N THR A 34 -11.58 13.40 9.74
CA THR A 34 -10.14 13.69 9.67
C THR A 34 -9.28 12.50 9.25
N SER A 35 -9.88 11.39 8.78
CA SER A 35 -9.08 10.24 8.33
C SER A 35 -8.19 10.61 7.16
N ASP A 36 -6.93 10.20 7.21
CA ASP A 36 -5.97 10.37 6.13
C ASP A 36 -6.30 9.48 4.92
N TYR A 37 -5.69 9.79 3.78
CA TYR A 37 -5.65 8.89 2.64
C TYR A 37 -4.36 8.05 2.69
N ASP A 38 -4.50 6.73 2.81
CA ASP A 38 -3.37 5.79 2.76
C ASP A 38 -3.24 5.22 1.34
N ILE A 39 -2.30 5.77 0.57
CA ILE A 39 -2.01 5.37 -0.81
C ILE A 39 -0.80 4.44 -0.82
N LYS A 40 -0.96 3.31 -1.51
CA LYS A 40 0.10 2.32 -1.69
C LYS A 40 0.54 2.29 -3.15
N CYS A 41 1.85 2.22 -3.37
CA CYS A 41 2.48 2.24 -4.69
C CYS A 41 3.39 1.03 -4.90
N ILE A 42 3.51 0.60 -6.17
CA ILE A 42 4.60 -0.23 -6.65
C ILE A 42 5.39 0.60 -7.64
N PHE A 43 6.71 0.68 -7.45
CA PHE A 43 7.59 1.46 -8.30
C PHE A 43 8.75 0.64 -8.86
N VAL A 44 9.32 1.13 -9.95
CA VAL A 44 10.57 0.64 -10.53
C VAL A 44 11.61 1.75 -10.52
N GLN A 45 12.86 1.35 -10.43
CA GLN A 45 13.98 2.27 -10.46
C GLN A 45 14.50 2.49 -11.89
N PRO A 46 15.32 3.53 -12.12
CA PRO A 46 16.06 3.66 -13.36
C PRO A 46 16.89 2.41 -13.62
N ARG A 47 17.01 2.02 -14.89
CA ARG A 47 17.73 0.82 -15.31
C ARG A 47 19.14 0.74 -14.69
N SER A 48 19.86 1.86 -14.64
CA SER A 48 21.21 1.96 -14.07
C SER A 48 21.28 1.56 -12.60
N SER A 49 20.22 1.79 -11.81
CA SER A 49 20.17 1.44 -10.38
C SER A 49 20.22 -0.07 -10.13
N TYR A 50 19.80 -0.89 -11.11
CA TYR A 50 19.82 -2.35 -10.99
C TYR A 50 21.19 -2.97 -11.27
N PHE A 51 22.10 -2.22 -11.90
CA PHE A 51 23.45 -2.68 -12.24
C PHE A 51 24.54 -2.10 -11.32
N GLY A 52 24.17 -1.24 -10.36
CA GLY A 52 25.09 -0.67 -9.40
C GLY A 52 25.50 -1.66 -8.31
N LEU A 53 26.69 -1.47 -7.75
CA LEU A 53 27.18 -2.25 -6.60
C LEU A 53 26.42 -1.96 -5.30
N LYS A 54 25.83 -0.76 -5.18
CA LYS A 54 25.05 -0.36 -4.01
C LYS A 54 23.60 -0.79 -4.19
N SER A 55 23.03 -1.38 -3.14
CA SER A 55 21.60 -1.62 -3.08
C SER A 55 20.85 -0.29 -3.10
N SER A 56 19.76 -0.25 -3.85
CA SER A 56 18.89 0.91 -3.92
C SER A 56 17.72 0.76 -2.94
N ALA A 57 17.07 1.86 -2.58
CA ALA A 57 15.95 1.85 -1.65
C ALA A 57 14.83 0.93 -2.16
N THR A 58 14.36 0.04 -1.29
CA THR A 58 13.29 -0.91 -1.62
C THR A 58 11.91 -0.40 -1.22
N THR A 59 11.85 0.70 -0.46
CA THR A 59 10.60 1.33 -0.01
C THR A 59 10.76 2.84 0.09
N PHE A 60 9.64 3.56 0.08
CA PHE A 60 9.56 4.98 0.43
C PHE A 60 8.27 5.27 1.22
N LYS A 61 8.24 6.41 1.92
CA LYS A 61 7.04 6.95 2.56
C LYS A 61 7.10 8.48 2.55
N HIS A 62 6.05 9.10 2.02
CA HIS A 62 5.83 10.54 1.95
C HIS A 62 4.52 10.91 2.63
N HIS A 63 4.50 12.08 3.26
CA HIS A 63 3.33 12.63 3.93
C HIS A 63 3.06 14.03 3.40
N PHE A 64 1.84 14.26 2.95
CA PHE A 64 1.38 15.55 2.44
C PHE A 64 0.25 16.06 3.32
N ALA A 65 0.53 17.11 4.08
CA ALA A 65 -0.44 17.72 4.98
C ALA A 65 -1.51 18.49 4.19
N ALA A 66 -2.77 18.31 4.57
CA ALA A 66 -3.93 19.03 4.02
C ALA A 66 -4.04 19.04 2.47
N ALA A 67 -3.53 18.00 1.80
CA ALA A 67 -3.37 17.99 0.35
C ALA A 67 -4.66 17.73 -0.44
N VAL A 68 -5.65 17.06 0.14
CA VAL A 68 -6.94 16.78 -0.54
C VAL A 68 -8.10 17.21 0.33
N GLY A 69 -8.77 18.29 -0.05
CA GLY A 69 -9.93 18.80 0.70
C GLY A 69 -9.61 19.13 2.16
N GLY A 70 -8.37 19.55 2.45
CA GLY A 70 -7.89 19.82 3.81
C GLY A 70 -7.48 18.57 4.60
N LEU A 71 -7.44 17.40 3.97
CA LEU A 71 -7.05 16.13 4.60
C LEU A 71 -5.64 15.71 4.21
N ASP A 72 -5.00 15.02 5.15
CA ASP A 72 -3.66 14.49 4.99
C ASP A 72 -3.64 13.28 4.04
N VAL A 73 -2.51 13.11 3.36
CA VAL A 73 -2.27 12.01 2.44
C VAL A 73 -0.93 11.37 2.80
N GLU A 74 -0.95 10.09 3.12
CA GLU A 74 0.23 9.26 3.23
C GLU A 74 0.39 8.44 1.95
N ILE A 75 1.54 8.58 1.28
CA ILE A 75 1.87 7.77 0.11
C ILE A 75 3.11 6.94 0.45
N SER A 76 3.00 5.63 0.35
CA SER A 76 4.12 4.71 0.56
C SER A 76 4.22 3.71 -0.58
N GLY A 77 5.41 3.24 -0.85
CA GLY A 77 5.62 2.33 -1.96
C GLY A 77 6.71 1.30 -1.73
N TRP A 78 6.64 0.24 -2.51
CA TRP A 78 7.67 -0.80 -2.59
C TRP A 78 8.24 -0.87 -4.01
N GLU A 79 9.54 -1.10 -4.09
CA GLU A 79 10.19 -1.44 -5.36
C GLU A 79 9.60 -2.76 -5.87
N ALA A 80 9.46 -2.90 -7.18
CA ALA A 80 8.73 -4.00 -7.79
C ALA A 80 9.19 -5.39 -7.33
N ARG A 81 10.51 -5.63 -7.18
CA ARG A 81 11.00 -6.94 -6.69
C ARG A 81 10.62 -7.16 -5.23
N HIS A 82 10.70 -6.13 -4.40
CA HIS A 82 10.25 -6.19 -3.01
C HIS A 82 8.75 -6.46 -2.93
N ALA A 83 7.94 -5.76 -3.75
CA ALA A 83 6.49 -5.98 -3.81
C ALA A 83 6.14 -7.42 -4.21
N LEU A 84 6.84 -7.98 -5.20
CA LEU A 84 6.67 -9.37 -5.64
C LEU A 84 7.10 -10.38 -4.56
N GLN A 85 8.18 -10.10 -3.83
CA GLN A 85 8.57 -10.93 -2.70
C GLN A 85 7.47 -10.93 -1.62
N LEU A 86 6.98 -9.76 -1.22
CA LEU A 86 5.87 -9.65 -0.26
C LEU A 86 4.61 -10.37 -0.76
N LEU A 87 4.31 -10.29 -2.06
CA LEU A 87 3.18 -11.00 -2.65
C LEU A 87 3.36 -12.53 -2.55
N SER A 88 4.57 -13.04 -2.82
CA SER A 88 4.88 -14.47 -2.66
C SER A 88 4.80 -14.96 -1.20
N GLU A 89 4.89 -14.03 -0.26
CA GLU A 89 4.75 -14.28 1.17
C GLU A 89 3.31 -14.13 1.67
N ASP A 90 2.34 -13.87 0.77
CA ASP A 90 0.93 -13.58 1.09
C ASP A 90 0.74 -12.33 1.97
N ASN A 91 1.57 -11.31 1.77
CA ASN A 91 1.50 -10.09 2.55
C ASN A 91 0.13 -9.39 2.35
N PRO A 92 -0.67 -9.19 3.43
CA PRO A 92 -2.02 -8.66 3.32
C PRO A 92 -2.06 -7.22 2.80
N THR A 93 -1.02 -6.42 3.02
CA THR A 93 -0.98 -5.03 2.56
C THR A 93 -0.84 -4.93 1.05
N VAL A 94 0.05 -5.74 0.45
CA VAL A 94 0.22 -5.79 -1.02
C VAL A 94 -1.03 -6.37 -1.67
N LEU A 95 -1.61 -7.42 -1.09
CA LEU A 95 -2.89 -7.97 -1.55
C LEU A 95 -4.03 -6.95 -1.43
N GLY A 96 -4.06 -6.16 -0.36
CA GLY A 96 -5.02 -5.07 -0.19
C GLY A 96 -4.92 -4.02 -1.28
N LEU A 97 -3.71 -3.67 -1.71
CA LEU A 97 -3.49 -2.80 -2.86
C LEU A 97 -4.00 -3.44 -4.17
N LEU A 98 -3.71 -4.73 -4.41
CA LEU A 98 -4.19 -5.46 -5.59
C LEU A 98 -5.71 -5.57 -5.64
N LEU A 99 -6.36 -5.73 -4.48
CA LEU A 99 -7.81 -5.84 -4.35
C LEU A 99 -8.50 -4.49 -4.19
N SER A 100 -7.75 -3.39 -4.18
CA SER A 100 -8.29 -2.06 -4.00
C SER A 100 -9.37 -1.76 -5.05
N PRO A 101 -10.51 -1.17 -4.64
CA PRO A 101 -11.54 -0.72 -5.58
C PRO A 101 -11.15 0.57 -6.31
N VAL A 102 -10.14 1.30 -5.81
CA VAL A 102 -9.71 2.58 -6.37
C VAL A 102 -8.23 2.50 -6.76
N ILE A 103 -7.99 2.47 -8.07
CA ILE A 103 -6.66 2.46 -8.68
C ILE A 103 -6.43 3.78 -9.40
N TYR A 104 -5.30 4.42 -9.13
CA TYR A 104 -4.90 5.69 -9.75
C TYR A 104 -3.94 5.46 -10.93
N VAL A 105 -3.10 4.42 -10.84
CA VAL A 105 -2.08 4.10 -11.84
C VAL A 105 -2.00 2.58 -11.99
N GLY A 106 -1.81 2.09 -13.22
CA GLY A 106 -1.35 0.72 -13.46
C GLY A 106 -2.41 -0.37 -13.37
N GLU A 107 -3.63 -0.11 -13.86
CA GLU A 107 -4.72 -1.10 -13.86
C GLU A 107 -4.35 -2.42 -14.57
N GLU A 108 -3.60 -2.35 -15.67
CA GLU A 108 -3.08 -3.54 -16.37
C GLU A 108 -2.18 -4.40 -15.45
N TRP A 109 -1.21 -3.77 -14.78
CA TRP A 109 -0.30 -4.46 -13.86
C TRP A 109 -1.05 -5.03 -12.66
N ARG A 110 -2.00 -4.27 -12.11
CA ARG A 110 -2.89 -4.73 -11.05
C ARG A 110 -3.60 -6.02 -11.44
N ASN A 111 -4.20 -6.07 -12.63
CA ASN A 111 -4.96 -7.23 -13.08
C ASN A 111 -4.06 -8.46 -13.28
N ARG A 112 -2.87 -8.30 -13.87
CA ARG A 112 -1.90 -9.40 -14.03
C ARG A 112 -1.40 -9.94 -12.69
N LEU A 113 -1.03 -9.07 -11.76
CA LEU A 113 -0.54 -9.47 -10.45
C LEU A 113 -1.64 -10.14 -9.62
N ARG A 114 -2.89 -9.65 -9.73
CA ARG A 114 -4.04 -10.26 -9.08
C ARG A 114 -4.28 -11.69 -9.59
N GLU A 115 -4.21 -11.91 -10.90
CA GLU A 115 -4.36 -13.26 -11.47
C GLU A 115 -3.29 -14.23 -10.95
N VAL A 116 -2.05 -13.77 -10.81
CA VAL A 116 -0.98 -14.57 -10.21
C VAL A 116 -1.28 -14.87 -8.75
N ALA A 117 -1.63 -13.84 -7.96
CA ALA A 117 -1.95 -14.00 -6.55
C ALA A 117 -3.10 -15.00 -6.31
N GLU A 118 -4.17 -14.93 -7.11
CA GLU A 118 -5.29 -15.87 -7.04
C GLU A 118 -4.87 -17.33 -7.25
N LYS A 119 -3.84 -17.58 -8.07
CA LYS A 119 -3.32 -18.92 -8.35
C LYS A 119 -2.29 -19.40 -7.33
N THR A 120 -1.53 -18.50 -6.71
CA THR A 120 -0.39 -18.87 -5.85
C THR A 120 -0.65 -18.69 -4.36
N SER A 121 -1.66 -17.92 -3.97
CA SER A 121 -1.84 -17.54 -2.57
C SER A 121 -2.22 -18.70 -1.65
N ASN A 122 -1.64 -18.72 -0.45
CA ASN A 122 -1.96 -19.69 0.57
C ASN A 122 -3.06 -19.16 1.51
N ARG A 123 -4.28 -19.73 1.37
CA ARG A 123 -5.45 -19.34 2.17
C ARG A 123 -5.22 -19.47 3.69
N GLN A 124 -4.52 -20.51 4.14
CA GLN A 124 -4.25 -20.71 5.56
C GLN A 124 -3.32 -19.62 6.10
N ARG A 125 -2.27 -19.27 5.35
CA ARG A 125 -1.36 -18.17 5.70
C ARG A 125 -2.09 -16.84 5.78
N LEU A 126 -2.93 -16.54 4.80
CA LEU A 126 -3.77 -15.34 4.80
C LEU A 126 -4.70 -15.26 6.00
N MET A 127 -5.35 -16.38 6.35
CA MET A 127 -6.22 -16.44 7.53
C MET A 127 -5.44 -16.11 8.80
N HIS A 128 -4.22 -16.64 8.98
CA HIS A 128 -3.37 -16.30 10.12
C HIS A 128 -2.98 -14.82 10.14
N HIS A 129 -2.65 -14.22 8.99
CA HIS A 129 -2.35 -12.78 8.91
C HIS A 129 -3.54 -11.93 9.39
N TRP A 130 -4.74 -12.19 8.88
CA TRP A 130 -5.95 -11.46 9.23
C TRP A 130 -6.37 -11.69 10.68
N TYR A 131 -6.29 -12.93 11.17
CA TYR A 131 -6.57 -13.23 12.58
C TYR A 131 -5.64 -12.45 13.51
N ASN A 132 -4.33 -12.45 13.23
CA ASN A 132 -3.35 -11.74 14.04
C ASN A 132 -3.52 -10.22 13.95
N HIS A 133 -3.97 -9.69 12.81
CA HIS A 133 -4.32 -8.28 12.65
C HIS A 133 -5.55 -7.91 13.50
N ALA A 134 -6.65 -8.65 13.35
CA ALA A 134 -7.88 -8.44 14.11
C ALA A 134 -7.65 -8.56 15.63
N ARG A 135 -6.90 -9.57 16.07
CA ARG A 135 -6.55 -9.76 17.48
C ARG A 135 -5.77 -8.56 18.04
N ARG A 136 -4.79 -8.04 17.29
CA ARG A 136 -4.03 -6.85 17.69
C ARG A 136 -4.93 -5.62 17.79
N ASN A 137 -5.77 -5.37 16.80
CA ASN A 137 -6.65 -4.19 16.83
C ASN A 137 -7.69 -4.28 17.95
N TYR A 138 -8.21 -5.48 18.22
CA TYR A 138 -9.09 -5.71 19.38
C TYR A 138 -8.39 -5.39 20.70
N GLN A 139 -7.15 -5.84 20.87
CA GLN A 139 -6.37 -5.61 22.10
C GLN A 139 -5.93 -4.15 22.27
N SER A 140 -5.53 -3.49 21.19
CA SER A 140 -4.98 -2.14 21.24
C SER A 140 -6.05 -1.07 21.31
N TYR A 141 -7.17 -1.24 20.59
CA TYR A 141 -8.15 -0.16 20.40
C TYR A 141 -9.50 -0.48 21.04
N ILE A 142 -10.03 -1.69 20.81
CA ILE A 142 -11.39 -2.01 21.25
C ILE A 142 -11.44 -2.23 22.77
N LEU A 143 -10.56 -3.07 23.32
CA LEU A 143 -10.52 -3.31 24.77
C LEU A 143 -10.16 -2.06 25.58
N ASN A 144 -9.38 -1.15 25.00
CA ASN A 144 -8.97 0.09 25.65
C ASN A 144 -9.95 1.25 25.42
N ASN A 145 -11.10 1.01 24.77
CA ASN A 145 -12.08 2.02 24.39
C ASN A 145 -11.48 3.23 23.65
N ASP A 146 -10.48 3.00 22.79
CA ASP A 146 -9.87 4.05 21.98
C ASP A 146 -10.88 4.54 20.93
N THR A 147 -11.12 5.85 20.90
CA THR A 147 -12.09 6.48 20.01
C THR A 147 -11.44 7.67 19.28
N PRO A 148 -11.60 7.77 17.94
CA PRO A 148 -12.37 6.89 17.05
C PRO A 148 -11.67 5.53 16.80
N LEU A 149 -12.45 4.52 16.41
CA LEU A 149 -11.92 3.21 16.03
C LEU A 149 -10.87 3.35 14.93
N ARG A 150 -9.71 2.73 15.13
CA ARG A 150 -8.60 2.72 14.17
C ARG A 150 -8.48 1.36 13.49
N LYS A 151 -8.25 1.41 12.17
CA LYS A 151 -8.04 0.30 11.21
C LYS A 151 -8.83 -0.98 11.48
#